data_AF-A0A9X0A5F6-F1
#
_entry.id   AF-A0A9X0A5F6-F1
#
_cell.length_a   1.000
_cell.length_b   1.000
_cell.length_c   1.000
_cell.angle_alpha   90.00
_cell.angle_beta   90.00
_cell.angle_gamma   90.00
#
_symmetry.space_group_name_H-M   'P 1'
#
loop_
_entity.id
_entity.type
_entity.pdbx_description
1 polymer ?
#
loop_
_entity_poly.entity_id
_entity_poly.type
_entity_poly.pdbx_seq_one_letter_code
_entity_poly.pdbx_strand_id
1 'polypeptide(L)'
;MRWLYVLALFMALAASDNPEENAGVSDLDLFEGDMIISTDQRMAAEKGLDIDNPLGRASTKNKQWPGGLVPYIIASEISDHPLPRQSLMKQ
;
A
#
# COMPACT_ATOMS: atom_id res chain seq x y z
N MET A 1 -25.68 17.73 30.63
CA MET A 1 -25.98 16.45 29.95
C MET A 1 -25.60 16.39 28.47
N ARG A 2 -25.47 17.50 27.72
CA ARG A 2 -25.10 17.48 26.28
C ARG A 2 -23.69 16.96 25.97
N TRP A 3 -22.76 17.10 26.90
CA TRP A 3 -21.36 16.68 26.79
C TRP A 3 -21.17 15.15 26.69
N LEU A 4 -22.12 14.35 27.19
CA LEU A 4 -22.06 12.89 27.08
C LEU A 4 -22.20 12.42 25.63
N TYR A 5 -22.98 13.12 24.80
CA TYR A 5 -23.12 12.80 23.38
C TYR A 5 -21.83 13.06 22.61
N VAL A 6 -21.09 14.12 22.98
CA VAL A 6 -19.80 14.44 22.38
C VAL A 6 -18.78 13.36 22.76
N LEU A 7 -18.76 12.94 24.02
CA LEU A 7 -17.88 11.86 24.48
C LEU A 7 -18.20 10.53 23.77
N ALA A 8 -19.48 10.19 23.63
CA ALA A 8 -19.92 8.99 22.92
C ALA A 8 -19.52 9.01 21.44
N LEU A 9 -19.59 10.18 20.79
CA LEU A 9 -19.16 10.34 19.40
C LEU A 9 -17.65 10.09 19.23
N PHE A 10 -16.81 10.63 20.12
CA PHE A 10 -15.37 10.38 20.08
C PHE A 10 -15.01 8.92 20.34
N MET A 11 -15.70 8.24 21.26
CA MET A 11 -15.50 6.82 21.53
C MET A 11 -15.91 5.94 20.35
N ALA A 12 -17.02 6.25 19.68
CA ALA A 12 -17.46 5.54 18.50
C ALA A 12 -16.49 5.70 17.32
N LEU A 13 -15.90 6.89 17.15
CA LEU A 13 -14.90 7.15 16.12
C LEU A 13 -13.56 6.45 16.43
N ALA A 14 -13.17 6.37 17.70
CA ALA A 14 -11.96 5.63 18.11
C ALA A 14 -12.11 4.10 18.00
N ALA A 15 -13.34 3.59 18.09
CA ALA A 15 -13.69 2.18 17.97
C ALA A 15 -14.05 1.75 16.53
N SER A 16 -13.95 2.64 15.54
CA SER A 16 -14.17 2.24 14.16
C SER A 16 -13.00 1.39 13.71
N ASP A 17 -13.25 0.10 13.50
CA ASP A 17 -12.28 -0.78 12.85
C ASP A 17 -12.05 -0.27 11.43
N ASN A 18 -10.78 -0.01 11.10
CA ASN A 18 -10.41 0.20 9.71
C ASN A 18 -10.53 -1.18 9.04
N PRO A 19 -11.33 -1.35 7.96
CA PRO A 19 -11.40 -2.63 7.29
C PRO A 19 -9.98 -3.05 6.93
N GLU A 20 -9.55 -4.20 7.45
CA GLU A 20 -8.23 -4.72 7.15
C GLU A 20 -8.19 -5.06 5.67
N GLU A 21 -7.48 -4.22 4.91
CA GLU A 21 -7.33 -4.31 3.45
C GLU A 21 -6.87 -5.72 3.00
N ASN A 22 -6.24 -6.44 3.92
CA ASN A 22 -5.60 -7.74 3.71
C ASN A 22 -6.31 -8.89 4.41
N ALA A 23 -7.60 -8.76 4.73
CA ALA A 23 -8.36 -9.83 5.37
C ALA A 23 -8.29 -11.13 4.54
N GLY A 24 -7.49 -12.10 5.01
CA GLY A 24 -7.27 -13.39 4.36
C GLY A 24 -5.94 -13.54 3.59
N VAL A 25 -5.12 -12.49 3.50
CA VAL A 25 -3.76 -12.54 2.94
C VAL A 25 -2.77 -12.66 4.10
N SER A 26 -2.28 -13.87 4.36
CA SER A 26 -1.33 -14.15 5.45
C SER A 26 0.11 -14.34 4.94
N ASP A 27 0.44 -13.73 3.81
CA ASP A 27 1.81 -13.79 3.28
C ASP A 27 2.69 -12.80 4.06
N LEU A 28 3.60 -13.34 4.87
CA LEU A 28 4.50 -12.57 5.71
C LEU A 28 5.55 -11.81 4.88
N ASP A 29 5.77 -12.19 3.62
CA ASP A 29 6.70 -11.51 2.74
C ASP A 29 6.10 -10.22 2.18
N LEU A 30 4.77 -10.06 2.21
CA LEU A 30 4.08 -8.87 1.74
C LEU A 30 4.02 -7.80 2.83
N PHE A 31 4.26 -6.55 2.44
CA PHE A 31 4.05 -5.36 3.24
C PHE A 31 2.70 -4.77 2.86
N GLU A 32 1.85 -4.50 3.87
CA GLU A 32 0.46 -4.07 3.64
C GLU A 32 -0.32 -4.97 2.67
N GLY A 33 0.11 -6.24 2.53
CA GLY A 33 -0.55 -7.31 1.78
C GLY A 33 -0.49 -7.26 0.26
N ASP A 34 0.11 -6.22 -0.35
CA ASP A 34 0.23 -6.11 -1.81
C ASP A 34 1.62 -5.68 -2.31
N MET A 35 2.53 -5.29 -1.42
CA MET A 35 3.87 -4.84 -1.79
C MET A 35 4.96 -5.81 -1.35
N ILE A 36 5.94 -6.05 -2.23
CA ILE A 36 7.21 -6.71 -1.87
C ILE A 36 8.27 -5.63 -1.71
N ILE A 37 8.77 -5.46 -0.48
CA ILE A 37 9.81 -4.47 -0.14
C ILE A 37 10.89 -5.11 0.73
N SER A 38 12.08 -4.50 0.80
CA SER A 38 13.13 -5.00 1.69
C SER A 38 12.81 -4.73 3.17
N THR A 39 13.50 -5.44 4.08
CA THR A 39 13.35 -5.25 5.52
C THR A 39 13.61 -3.80 5.96
N ASP A 40 14.60 -3.13 5.35
CA ASP A 40 14.93 -1.74 5.67
C ASP A 40 13.82 -0.78 5.23
N GLN A 41 13.23 -1.02 4.05
CA GLN A 41 12.11 -0.25 3.52
C GLN A 41 10.86 -0.43 4.38
N ARG A 42 10.59 -1.66 4.83
CA ARG A 42 9.51 -1.98 5.77
C ARG A 42 9.67 -1.22 7.07
N MET A 43 10.86 -1.27 7.68
CA MET A 43 11.14 -0.54 8.91
C MET A 43 11.01 0.98 8.73
N ALA A 44 11.38 1.53 7.56
CA ALA A 44 11.20 2.94 7.27
C ALA A 44 9.71 3.31 7.14
N ALA A 45 8.93 2.52 6.41
CA ALA A 45 7.48 2.70 6.23
C ALA A 45 6.73 2.64 7.57
N GLU A 46 7.03 1.65 8.42
CA GLU A 46 6.44 1.51 9.76
C GLU A 46 6.75 2.72 10.68
N LYS A 47 7.86 3.42 10.43
CA LYS A 47 8.26 4.63 11.16
C LYS A 47 7.76 5.92 10.50
N GLY A 48 6.99 5.84 9.42
CA GLY A 48 6.53 6.99 8.65
C GLY A 48 7.64 7.76 7.94
N LEU A 49 8.77 7.11 7.69
CA LEU A 49 9.93 7.66 6.96
C LEU A 49 9.84 7.30 5.48
N ASP A 50 10.60 7.99 4.63
CA ASP A 50 10.71 7.61 3.22
C ASP A 50 11.38 6.24 3.09
N ILE A 51 10.81 5.37 2.26
CA ILE A 51 11.30 4.00 2.08
C ILE A 51 12.70 3.96 1.46
N ASP A 52 13.10 4.99 0.72
CA ASP A 52 14.38 5.05 0.02
C ASP A 52 15.32 6.16 0.52
N ASN A 53 14.85 7.03 1.42
CA ASN A 53 15.64 8.09 2.02
C ASN A 53 15.11 8.51 3.41
N PRO A 54 15.68 7.98 4.50
CA PRO A 54 15.19 8.24 5.87
C PRO A 54 15.15 9.72 6.27
N LEU A 55 15.85 10.59 5.54
CA LEU A 55 15.94 12.04 5.78
C LEU A 55 15.19 12.89 4.75
N GLY A 56 14.58 12.27 3.73
CA GLY A 56 13.83 12.93 2.67
C GLY A 56 12.32 12.86 2.86
N ARG A 57 11.59 13.77 2.21
CA ARG A 57 10.18 13.56 1.84
C ARG A 57 10.13 13.42 0.32
N ALA A 58 9.45 12.40 -0.19
CA ALA A 58 9.21 12.16 -1.62
C ALA A 58 10.46 11.86 -2.48
N SER A 59 11.38 11.03 -2.00
CA SER A 59 12.73 10.88 -2.56
C SER A 59 12.91 9.78 -3.61
N THR A 60 12.01 9.64 -4.58
CA THR A 60 12.19 8.72 -5.73
C THR A 60 13.28 9.15 -6.73
N LYS A 61 14.23 10.02 -6.37
CA LYS A 61 15.21 10.58 -7.33
C LYS A 61 16.09 9.53 -8.01
N ASN A 62 16.29 8.35 -7.38
CA ASN A 62 17.16 7.29 -7.91
C ASN A 62 16.48 5.91 -7.98
N LYS A 63 15.16 5.87 -7.84
CA LYS A 63 14.35 4.63 -7.87
C LYS A 63 13.31 4.64 -8.99
N GLN A 64 13.35 5.66 -9.84
CA GLN A 64 12.57 5.72 -11.07
C GLN A 64 13.15 4.79 -12.14
N TRP A 65 12.28 4.33 -13.02
CA TRP A 65 12.68 3.64 -14.23
C TRP A 65 13.52 4.56 -15.12
N PRO A 66 14.65 4.09 -15.69
CA PRO A 66 15.48 4.90 -16.58
C PRO A 66 14.66 5.48 -17.73
N GLY A 67 14.70 6.81 -17.89
CA GLY A 67 13.92 7.52 -18.91
C GLY A 67 12.40 7.42 -18.74
N GLY A 68 11.91 6.96 -17.59
CA GLY A 68 10.48 6.70 -17.36
C GLY A 68 9.92 5.51 -18.14
N LEU A 69 10.79 4.68 -18.74
CA LEU A 69 10.39 3.53 -19.55
C LEU A 69 10.37 2.26 -18.71
N VAL A 70 9.24 1.56 -18.72
CA VAL A 70 9.05 0.28 -18.03
C VAL A 70 9.06 -0.85 -19.06
N PRO A 71 10.23 -1.43 -19.40
CA PRO A 71 10.28 -2.62 -20.24
C PRO A 71 9.70 -3.81 -19.47
N TYR A 72 8.85 -4.60 -20.12
CA TYR A 72 8.23 -5.78 -19.53
C TYR A 72 8.19 -6.94 -20.51
N ILE A 73 8.11 -8.15 -19.97
CA ILE A 73 7.89 -9.39 -20.72
C ILE A 73 6.65 -10.04 -20.11
N ILE A 74 5.69 -10.41 -20.96
CA ILE A 74 4.55 -11.22 -20.50
C ILE A 74 5.00 -12.68 -20.52
N ALA A 75 5.12 -13.25 -19.33
CA ALA A 75 5.47 -14.65 -19.15
C ALA A 75 4.34 -15.55 -19.68
N SER A 76 4.67 -16.64 -20.37
CA SER A 76 3.69 -17.52 -21.02
C SER A 76 2.71 -18.14 -20.03
N GLU A 77 3.14 -18.32 -18.78
CA GLU A 77 2.41 -18.91 -17.66
C GLU A 77 1.21 -18.05 -17.20
N ILE A 78 1.17 -16.76 -17.56
CA ILE A 78 0.06 -15.86 -17.23
C ILE A 78 -1.17 -16.10 -18.12
N SER A 79 -1.00 -16.74 -19.29
CA SER A 79 -2.09 -16.92 -20.26
C SER A 79 -3.23 -17.82 -19.78
N ASP A 80 -2.99 -18.66 -18.77
CA ASP A 80 -4.00 -19.55 -18.18
C ASP A 80 -4.83 -18.88 -17.05
N HIS A 81 -4.49 -17.65 -16.65
CA HIS A 81 -5.23 -16.86 -15.66
C HIS A 81 -5.61 -15.48 -16.22
N PRO A 82 -6.84 -15.28 -16.73
CA PRO A 82 -7.23 -14.00 -17.33
C PRO A 82 -7.22 -12.87 -16.29
N LEU A 83 -6.47 -11.80 -16.57
CA LEU A 83 -6.46 -10.57 -15.79
C LEU A 83 -7.87 -9.93 -15.76
N PRO A 84 -8.32 -9.33 -14.62
CA PRO A 84 -9.57 -8.61 -14.55
C PRO A 84 -9.53 -7.38 -15.46
N ARG A 85 -10.25 -7.47 -16.59
CA ARG A 85 -10.23 -6.56 -17.75
C ARG A 85 -10.81 -5.16 -17.51
N GLN A 86 -10.98 -4.68 -16.27
CA GLN A 86 -11.87 -3.54 -15.99
C GLN A 86 -11.24 -2.18 -15.66
N SER A 87 -9.92 -2.01 -15.48
CA SER A 87 -9.39 -0.70 -15.04
C SER A 87 -8.78 0.20 -16.14
N LEU A 88 -8.59 -0.26 -17.38
CA LEU A 88 -7.88 0.51 -18.41
C LEU A 88 -8.79 1.28 -19.40
N MET A 89 -10.06 1.49 -19.06
CA MET A 89 -10.96 2.38 -19.81
C MET A 89 -11.70 3.33 -18.86
N LYS A 90 -11.05 4.42 -18.48
CA LYS A 90 -11.74 5.70 -18.26
C LYS A 90 -10.97 6.78 -19.02
N GLN A 91 -11.68 7.37 -19.98
CA GLN A 91 -11.32 8.57 -20.74
C GLN A 91 -11.21 9.78 -19.83
#